data_AF-A0A6J5Y7P9-F1
#
_entry.id   AF-A0A6J5Y7P9-F1
#
_cell.length_a   1.000
_cell.length_b   1.000
_cell.length_c   1.000
_cell.angle_alpha   90.00
_cell.angle_beta   90.00
_cell.angle_gamma   90.00
#
_symmetry.space_group_name_H-M   'P 1'
#
loop_
_entity.id
_entity.type
_entity.pdbx_description
1 polymer ?
#
loop_
_entity_poly.entity_id
_entity_poly.type
_entity_poly.pdbx_seq_one_letter_code
_entity_poly.pdbx_strand_id
1 'polypeptide(L)'
;MAVLLEGSRVLGLCNMSDEGLASCKPAVAKATPEKPNPEKPTPDCCKALEGADLKCLCGYKNSFLLPSLGIDPVLAMALPAKCNLTPPADC
;
A
#
# COMPACT_ATOMS: atom_id res chain seq x y z
N MET A 1 15.08 34.05 -12.14
CA MET A 1 15.03 32.96 -11.14
C MET A 1 13.77 32.17 -11.41
N ALA A 2 13.89 30.99 -12.00
CA ALA A 2 12.76 30.12 -12.27
C ALA A 2 12.34 29.45 -10.96
N VAL A 3 11.24 29.91 -10.37
CA VAL A 3 10.56 29.20 -9.29
C VAL A 3 9.84 28.02 -9.93
N LEU A 4 10.45 26.85 -9.81
CA LEU A 4 9.80 25.56 -10.07
C LEU A 4 8.72 25.37 -8.98
N LEU A 5 7.48 25.74 -9.30
CA LEU A 5 6.31 25.34 -8.51
C LEU A 5 5.98 23.86 -8.81
N GLU A 6 6.78 22.95 -8.27
CA GLU A 6 6.45 21.52 -8.21
C GLU A 6 5.62 21.26 -6.96
N GLY A 7 4.32 21.57 -7.00
CA GLY A 7 3.50 21.57 -5.79
C GLY A 7 2.06 21.11 -5.93
N SER A 8 1.70 20.44 -7.02
CA SER A 8 0.40 19.77 -7.16
C SER A 8 0.61 18.34 -7.63
N ARG A 9 1.35 17.55 -6.85
CA ARG A 9 1.15 16.10 -6.90
C ARG A 9 -0.18 15.88 -6.19
N VAL A 10 -1.19 15.32 -6.86
CA VAL A 10 -2.29 14.64 -6.16
C VAL A 10 -1.63 13.90 -4.99
N LEU A 11 -2.02 14.18 -3.74
CA LEU A 11 -1.34 13.79 -2.50
C LEU A 11 -1.19 12.26 -2.41
N GLY A 12 -0.28 11.70 -3.21
CA GLY A 12 -0.05 10.28 -3.28
C GLY A 12 0.65 9.84 -2.02
N LEU A 13 0.08 8.86 -1.33
CA LEU A 13 0.68 8.30 -0.13
C LEU A 13 1.84 7.41 -0.55
N CYS A 14 3.05 7.74 -0.11
CA CYS A 14 4.25 6.93 -0.38
C CYS A 14 4.43 6.61 -1.88
N ASN A 15 4.26 7.63 -2.73
CA ASN A 15 4.35 7.53 -4.18
C ASN A 15 3.30 6.63 -4.86
N MET A 16 2.19 6.34 -4.18
CA MET A 16 1.03 5.65 -4.75
C MET A 16 -0.14 6.61 -4.95
N SER A 17 -0.88 6.46 -6.05
CA SER A 17 -2.17 7.12 -6.22
C SER A 17 -3.25 6.47 -5.34
N ASP A 18 -4.34 7.20 -5.08
CA ASP A 18 -5.50 6.65 -4.36
C ASP A 18 -6.07 5.41 -5.04
N GLU A 19 -6.08 5.41 -6.38
CA GLU A 19 -6.48 4.27 -7.21
C GLU A 19 -5.54 3.07 -7.02
N GLY A 20 -4.23 3.33 -6.99
CA GLY A 20 -3.21 2.32 -6.71
C GLY A 20 -3.41 1.67 -5.35
N LEU A 21 -3.60 2.48 -4.30
CA LEU A 21 -3.90 1.99 -2.95
C LEU A 21 -5.23 1.21 -2.90
N ALA A 22 -6.28 1.73 -3.54
CA ALA A 22 -7.59 1.10 -3.58
C ALA A 22 -7.53 -0.28 -4.25
N SER A 23 -6.75 -0.42 -5.31
CA SER A 23 -6.54 -1.71 -5.99
C SER A 23 -5.85 -2.76 -5.10
N CYS A 24 -5.03 -2.33 -4.15
CA CYS A 24 -4.34 -3.22 -3.20
C CYS A 24 -5.18 -3.58 -1.98
N LYS A 25 -6.14 -2.73 -1.60
CA LYS A 25 -6.97 -2.90 -0.40
C LYS A 25 -7.60 -4.30 -0.25
N PRO A 26 -8.18 -4.93 -1.30
CA PRO A 26 -8.80 -6.25 -1.17
C PRO A 26 -7.83 -7.37 -0.78
N ALA A 27 -6.53 -7.23 -1.09
CA ALA A 27 -5.49 -8.20 -0.81
C ALA A 27 -4.86 -8.06 0.58
N VAL A 28 -5.12 -6.93 1.24
CA VAL A 28 -4.60 -6.60 2.57
C VAL A 28 -5.72 -6.31 3.57
N ALA A 29 -6.97 -6.52 3.18
CA ALA A 29 -8.11 -6.30 4.05
C ALA A 29 -8.10 -7.28 5.24
N LYS A 30 -8.53 -6.79 6.41
CA LYS A 30 -8.82 -7.64 7.57
C LYS A 30 -9.90 -8.66 7.21
N ALA A 31 -9.75 -9.87 7.73
CA ALA A 31 -10.77 -10.89 7.63
C ALA A 31 -12.06 -10.43 8.34
N THR A 32 -13.18 -10.60 7.67
CA THR A 32 -14.52 -10.37 8.24
C THR A 32 -15.33 -11.67 8.11
N PRO A 33 -16.46 -11.81 8.86
CA PRO A 33 -17.33 -12.97 8.69
C PRO A 33 -17.82 -13.18 7.25
N GLU A 34 -17.97 -12.10 6.49
CA GLU A 34 -18.42 -12.12 5.09
C GLU A 34 -17.26 -12.42 4.12
N LYS A 35 -16.04 -12.01 4.47
CA LYS A 35 -14.84 -12.21 3.67
C LYS A 35 -13.70 -12.71 4.56
N PRO A 36 -13.66 -14.02 4.84
CA PRO A 36 -12.73 -14.60 5.82
C PRO A 36 -11.29 -14.63 5.31
N ASN A 37 -11.07 -14.57 3.99
CA ASN A 37 -9.76 -14.60 3.37
C ASN A 37 -9.50 -13.35 2.51
N PRO A 38 -8.28 -12.80 2.53
CA PRO A 38 -7.88 -11.73 1.62
C PRO A 38 -7.87 -12.23 0.17
N GLU A 39 -8.16 -11.33 -0.76
CA GLU A 39 -8.05 -11.62 -2.18
C GLU A 39 -6.59 -11.70 -2.62
N LYS A 40 -6.34 -12.31 -3.79
CA LYS A 40 -5.02 -12.22 -4.41
C LYS A 40 -4.77 -10.78 -4.89
N PRO A 41 -3.53 -10.27 -4.84
CA PRO A 41 -3.21 -8.97 -5.41
C PRO A 41 -3.52 -8.97 -6.90
N THR A 42 -4.14 -7.88 -7.37
CA THR A 42 -4.35 -7.65 -8.80
C THR A 42 -3.05 -7.21 -9.47
N PRO A 43 -2.91 -7.39 -10.79
CA PRO A 43 -1.77 -6.86 -11.53
C PRO A 43 -1.59 -5.34 -11.36
N ASP A 44 -2.70 -4.59 -11.32
CA ASP A 44 -2.68 -3.15 -11.09
C ASP A 44 -2.13 -2.78 -9.71
N CYS A 45 -2.48 -3.55 -8.68
CA CYS A 45 -1.91 -3.37 -7.35
C CYS A 45 -0.40 -3.60 -7.34
N CYS A 46 0.08 -4.69 -7.96
CA CYS A 46 1.50 -4.97 -8.00
C CYS A 46 2.27 -3.91 -8.80
N LYS A 47 1.71 -3.43 -9.91
CA LYS A 47 2.26 -2.33 -10.70
C LYS A 47 2.31 -1.02 -9.91
N ALA A 48 1.29 -0.75 -9.09
CA ALA A 48 1.30 0.41 -8.20
C ALA A 48 2.38 0.27 -7.10
N LEU A 49 2.58 -0.94 -6.58
CA LEU A 49 3.63 -1.23 -5.59
C LEU A 49 5.05 -1.15 -6.16
N GLU A 50 5.26 -1.48 -7.44
CA GLU A 50 6.56 -1.33 -8.11
C GLU A 50 7.07 0.11 -8.08
N GLY A 51 6.16 1.07 -8.22
CA GLY A 51 6.46 2.50 -8.12
C GLY A 51 6.38 3.06 -6.69
N ALA A 52 5.94 2.27 -5.71
CA ALA A 52 5.70 2.75 -4.37
C ALA A 52 6.99 2.91 -3.55
N ASP A 53 6.98 3.86 -2.63
CA ASP A 53 7.98 3.93 -1.57
C ASP A 53 7.61 2.95 -0.44
N LEU A 54 8.12 1.72 -0.57
CA LEU A 54 7.89 0.65 0.41
C LEU A 54 8.42 1.00 1.80
N LYS A 55 9.46 1.84 1.93
CA LYS A 55 9.97 2.30 3.23
C LYS A 55 9.02 3.31 3.86
N CYS A 56 8.46 4.21 3.06
CA CYS A 56 7.40 5.12 3.53
C CYS A 56 6.17 4.31 3.99
N LEU A 57 5.71 3.33 3.21
CA LEU A 57 4.58 2.46 3.59
C LEU A 57 4.87 1.68 4.88
N CYS A 58 6.11 1.20 5.03
CA CYS A 58 6.56 0.55 6.25
C CYS A 58 6.41 1.43 7.50
N GLY A 59 6.55 2.75 7.37
CA GLY A 59 6.30 3.70 8.46
C GLY A 59 4.88 3.64 9.03
N TYR A 60 3.91 3.13 8.25
CA TYR A 60 2.52 2.94 8.69
C TYR A 60 2.26 1.60 9.37
N LYS A 61 3.24 0.68 9.45
CA LYS A 61 3.03 -0.68 9.99
C LYS A 61 2.42 -0.71 11.38
N ASN A 62 2.81 0.25 12.22
CA ASN A 62 2.32 0.41 13.60
C ASN A 62 1.30 1.54 13.74
N SER A 63 0.88 2.15 12.64
CA SER A 63 -0.07 3.25 12.65
C SER A 63 -1.49 2.73 12.90
N PHE A 64 -2.24 3.45 13.74
CA PHE A 64 -3.67 3.19 13.95
C PHE A 64 -4.50 3.40 12.66
N LEU A 65 -3.92 4.06 11.65
CA LEU A 65 -4.56 4.26 10.35
C LEU A 65 -4.88 2.93 9.64
N LEU A 66 -3.97 1.95 9.65
CA LEU A 66 -4.21 0.68 8.93
C LEU A 66 -5.46 -0.05 9.45
N PRO A 67 -5.61 -0.32 10.77
CA PRO A 67 -6.84 -0.92 11.28
C PRO A 67 -8.10 -0.10 11.02
N SER A 68 -8.03 1.23 11.12
CA SER A 68 -9.18 2.11 10.90
C SER A 68 -9.70 2.06 9.46
N LEU A 69 -8.83 1.77 8.49
CA LEU A 69 -9.16 1.60 7.07
C LEU A 69 -9.56 0.15 6.72
N GLY A 70 -9.63 -0.74 7.72
CA GLY A 70 -9.91 -2.17 7.53
C GLY A 70 -8.73 -2.94 6.95
N ILE A 71 -7.50 -2.43 7.06
CA ILE A 71 -6.28 -3.07 6.55
C ILE A 71 -5.63 -3.88 7.67
N ASP A 72 -5.20 -5.09 7.34
CA ASP A 72 -4.40 -5.93 8.19
C ASP A 72 -2.91 -5.62 7.98
N PRO A 73 -2.18 -5.17 9.03
CA PRO A 73 -0.77 -4.81 8.89
C PRO A 73 0.10 -5.98 8.44
N VAL A 74 -0.18 -7.21 8.88
CA VAL A 74 0.60 -8.40 8.53
C VAL A 74 0.43 -8.71 7.05
N LEU A 75 -0.81 -8.66 6.54
CA LEU A 75 -1.07 -8.85 5.12
C LEU A 75 -0.47 -7.74 4.26
N ALA A 76 -0.48 -6.49 4.75
CA ALA A 76 0.14 -5.35 4.07
C ALA A 76 1.65 -5.51 3.93
N MET A 77 2.35 -5.96 4.97
CA MET A 77 3.80 -6.21 4.91
C MET A 77 4.17 -7.43 4.06
N ALA A 78 3.27 -8.42 3.96
CA ALA A 78 3.47 -9.58 3.09
C ALA A 78 3.16 -9.29 1.60
N LEU A 79 2.47 -8.17 1.29
CA LEU A 79 2.01 -7.85 -0.06
C LEU A 79 3.15 -7.68 -1.08
N PRO A 80 4.27 -6.97 -0.79
CA PRO A 80 5.39 -6.84 -1.71
C PRO A 80 5.93 -8.20 -2.16
N ALA A 81 6.12 -9.14 -1.23
CA ALA A 81 6.60 -10.49 -1.55
C ALA A 81 5.61 -11.24 -2.47
N LYS A 82 4.30 -11.08 -2.28
CA LYS A 82 3.27 -11.66 -3.18
C LYS A 82 3.30 -11.06 -4.59
N CYS A 83 3.81 -9.84 -4.73
CA CYS A 83 4.04 -9.18 -6.01
C CYS A 83 5.45 -9.41 -6.56
N ASN A 84 6.25 -10.30 -5.95
CA ASN A 84 7.67 -10.54 -6.30
C ASN A 84 8.57 -9.30 -6.11
N LEU A 85 8.21 -8.40 -5.20
CA LEU A 85 9.00 -7.24 -4.81
C LEU A 85 9.76 -7.52 -3.52
N THR A 86 10.92 -6.88 -3.37
CA THR A 86 11.74 -7.01 -2.16
C THR A 86 11.18 -6.11 -1.05
N PRO A 87 10.67 -6.66 0.06
CA PRO A 87 10.27 -5.85 1.21
C PRO A 87 11.48 -5.18 1.87
N PRO A 88 11.32 -4.02 2.53
CA PRO A 88 12.39 -3.37 3.28
C PRO A 88 12.86 -4.27 4.44
N ALA A 89 14.15 -4.35 4.75
CA ALA A 89 14.69 -5.29 5.76
C ALA A 89 14.10 -5.15 7.19
N ASP A 90 13.51 -4.00 7.52
CA ASP A 90 12.89 -3.70 8.82
C ASP A 90 11.34 -3.65 8.75
N CYS A 91 10.80 -4.26 7.69
CA CYS A 91 9.40 -4.55 7.42
C CYS A 91 9.24 -5.98 6.88
#